data_AF-A0A2D7WFN3-F1
#
_entry.id   AF-A0A2D7WFN3-F1
#
_cell.length_a   1.000
_cell.length_b   1.000
_cell.length_c   1.000
_cell.angle_alpha   90.00
_cell.angle_beta   90.00
_cell.angle_gamma   90.00
#
_symmetry.space_group_name_H-M   'P 1'
#
loop_
_entity.id
_entity.type
_entity.pdbx_description
1 polymer ?
#
loop_
_entity_poly.entity_id
_entity_poly.type
_entity_poly.pdbx_seq_one_letter_code
_entity_poly.pdbx_strand_id
1 'polypeptide(L)'
;MEQYLGISAAILGSLGGAGVIVVGLSSWLGKVWATRLMDNERHKHERDLEALRASLKAQSDKQLTEMLSDFEIFKQTHLREHNDKLAIYRAALDTIVPILAKIELLVIGERGELSTEEKEAFENDRLRIYGYLAMLAPQSVMDANDAFVDLLLALIYDGEQTNWETVRNSALRLTNAMRADIGLNKEPVTYNGSR
;
A
#
# COMPACT_ATOMS: atom_id res chain seq x y z
N MET A 1 2.47 -106.63 10.02
CA MET A 1 3.00 -105.34 9.52
C MET A 1 1.89 -104.34 9.19
N GLU A 2 0.72 -104.76 8.68
CA GLU A 2 -0.36 -103.82 8.29
C GLU A 2 -0.96 -102.98 9.44
N GLN A 3 -1.02 -103.52 10.65
CA GLN A 3 -1.62 -102.84 11.81
C GLN A 3 -0.84 -101.60 12.27
N TYR A 4 0.50 -101.63 12.17
CA TYR A 4 1.36 -100.50 12.50
C TYR A 4 1.29 -99.38 11.43
N LEU A 5 1.15 -99.76 10.16
CA LEU A 5 0.96 -98.81 9.06
C LEU A 5 -0.36 -98.03 9.20
N GLY A 6 -1.45 -98.70 9.61
CA GLY A 6 -2.74 -98.04 9.86
C GLY A 6 -2.70 -97.03 11.02
N ILE A 7 -2.01 -97.36 12.12
CA ILE A 7 -1.85 -96.45 13.27
C ILE A 7 -0.94 -95.27 12.91
N SER A 8 0.18 -95.51 12.23
CA SER A 8 1.06 -94.42 11.76
C SER A 8 0.36 -93.52 10.73
N ALA A 9 -0.45 -94.07 9.83
CA ALA A 9 -1.25 -93.29 8.88
C ALA A 9 -2.34 -92.47 9.57
N ALA A 10 -2.98 -92.99 10.62
CA ALA A 10 -3.96 -92.26 11.42
C ALA A 10 -3.33 -91.12 12.25
N ILE A 11 -2.14 -91.35 12.81
CA ILE A 11 -1.38 -90.33 13.55
C ILE A 11 -0.90 -89.24 12.58
N LEU A 12 -0.31 -89.60 11.44
CA LEU A 12 0.12 -88.64 10.42
C LEU A 12 -1.07 -87.91 9.77
N GLY A 13 -2.20 -88.59 9.58
CA GLY A 13 -3.43 -87.99 9.05
C GLY A 13 -4.06 -86.99 10.03
N SER A 14 -4.05 -87.28 11.33
CA SER A 14 -4.57 -86.37 12.37
C SER A 14 -3.64 -85.19 12.65
N LEU A 15 -2.31 -85.39 12.68
CA LEU A 15 -1.33 -84.30 12.75
C LEU A 15 -1.31 -83.45 11.48
N GLY A 16 -1.39 -84.07 10.30
CA GLY A 16 -1.48 -83.36 9.01
C GLY A 16 -2.77 -82.56 8.89
N GLY A 17 -3.91 -83.13 9.28
CA GLY A 17 -5.21 -82.44 9.30
C GLY A 17 -5.26 -81.28 10.29
N ALA A 18 -4.72 -81.46 11.50
CA ALA A 18 -4.62 -80.38 12.49
C ALA A 18 -3.68 -79.26 12.02
N GLY A 19 -2.55 -79.60 11.37
CA GLY A 19 -1.64 -78.63 10.77
C GLY A 19 -2.32 -77.77 9.70
N VAL A 20 -3.12 -78.38 8.82
CA VAL A 20 -3.90 -77.66 7.79
C VAL A 20 -4.92 -76.71 8.42
N ILE A 21 -5.61 -77.13 9.48
CA ILE A 21 -6.57 -76.28 10.20
C ILE A 21 -5.87 -75.08 10.85
N VAL A 22 -4.74 -75.31 11.55
CA VAL A 22 -3.97 -74.23 12.20
C VAL A 22 -3.42 -73.25 11.17
N VAL A 23 -2.87 -73.73 10.05
CA VAL A 23 -2.37 -72.87 8.97
C VAL A 23 -3.51 -72.09 8.31
N GLY A 24 -4.67 -72.73 8.07
CA GLY A 24 -5.85 -72.09 7.52
C GLY A 24 -6.39 -70.97 8.42
N LEU A 25 -6.54 -71.25 9.72
CA LEU A 25 -6.97 -70.26 10.72
C LEU A 25 -5.96 -69.12 10.90
N SER A 26 -4.66 -69.43 10.89
CA SER A 26 -3.60 -68.42 10.98
C SER A 26 -3.57 -67.50 9.76
N SER A 27 -3.78 -68.05 8.56
CA SER A 27 -3.90 -67.27 7.32
C SER A 27 -5.15 -66.39 7.32
N TRP A 28 -6.29 -66.91 7.79
CA TRP A 28 -7.52 -66.14 7.91
C TRP A 28 -7.41 -65.00 8.92
N LEU A 29 -6.89 -65.28 10.11
CA LEU A 29 -6.63 -64.25 11.12
C LEU A 29 -5.65 -63.20 10.58
N GLY A 30 -4.54 -63.62 9.97
CA GLY A 30 -3.58 -62.70 9.35
C GLY A 30 -4.23 -61.75 8.34
N LYS A 31 -5.12 -62.27 7.48
CA LYS A 31 -5.90 -61.43 6.54
C LYS A 31 -6.83 -60.45 7.25
N VAL A 32 -7.59 -60.90 8.25
CA VAL A 32 -8.52 -60.03 8.99
C VAL A 32 -7.78 -58.92 9.74
N TRP A 33 -6.67 -59.24 10.41
CA TRP A 33 -5.85 -58.26 11.11
C TRP A 33 -5.16 -57.29 10.15
N ALA A 34 -4.66 -57.77 8.99
CA ALA A 34 -4.08 -56.92 7.96
C ALA A 34 -5.10 -55.96 7.36
N THR A 35 -6.30 -56.43 7.02
CA THR A 35 -7.38 -55.57 6.51
C THR A 35 -7.79 -54.53 7.56
N ARG A 36 -7.98 -54.94 8.81
CA ARG A 36 -8.35 -54.03 9.90
C ARG A 36 -7.28 -52.97 10.18
N LEU A 37 -6.01 -53.35 10.14
CA LEU A 37 -4.90 -52.41 10.29
C LEU A 37 -4.87 -51.40 9.14
N MET A 38 -4.99 -51.89 7.90
CA MET A 38 -4.99 -51.06 6.71
C MET A 38 -6.17 -50.08 6.68
N ASP A 39 -7.37 -50.51 7.06
CA ASP A 39 -8.54 -49.63 7.14
C ASP A 39 -8.37 -48.57 8.23
N ASN A 40 -7.80 -48.93 9.38
CA ASN A 40 -7.50 -47.98 10.45
C ASN A 40 -6.43 -46.95 10.05
N GLU A 41 -5.39 -47.37 9.33
CA GLU A 41 -4.37 -46.46 8.77
C GLU A 41 -4.96 -45.53 7.71
N ARG A 42 -5.81 -46.05 6.81
CA ARG A 42 -6.53 -45.22 5.82
C ARG A 42 -7.40 -44.18 6.49
N HIS A 43 -8.22 -44.56 7.46
CA HIS A 43 -9.04 -43.62 8.23
C HIS A 43 -8.22 -42.61 9.01
N LYS A 44 -7.04 -42.98 9.51
CA LYS A 44 -6.13 -42.03 10.14
C LYS A 44 -5.59 -41.03 9.11
N HIS A 45 -5.11 -41.49 7.96
CA HIS A 45 -4.61 -40.61 6.90
C HIS A 45 -5.69 -39.71 6.32
N GLU A 46 -6.92 -40.20 6.15
CA GLU A 46 -8.06 -39.38 5.72
C GLU A 46 -8.33 -38.24 6.70
N ARG A 47 -8.37 -38.54 8.02
CA ARG A 47 -8.53 -37.52 9.07
C ARG A 47 -7.36 -36.52 9.09
N ASP A 48 -6.13 -37.01 8.97
CA ASP A 48 -4.95 -36.16 8.95
C ASP A 48 -4.96 -35.24 7.71
N LEU A 49 -5.41 -35.72 6.55
CA LEU A 49 -5.59 -34.92 5.34
C LEU A 49 -6.70 -33.89 5.49
N GLU A 50 -7.83 -34.24 6.08
CA GLU A 50 -8.92 -33.30 6.37
C GLU A 50 -8.47 -32.20 7.35
N ALA A 51 -7.79 -32.59 8.43
CA ALA A 51 -7.23 -31.65 9.40
C ALA A 51 -6.19 -30.72 8.74
N LEU A 52 -5.30 -31.27 7.92
CA LEU A 52 -4.31 -30.48 7.19
C LEU A 52 -4.97 -29.51 6.22
N ARG A 53 -5.95 -29.97 5.42
CA ARG A 53 -6.72 -29.11 4.50
C ARG A 53 -7.46 -28.01 5.24
N ALA A 54 -8.11 -28.33 6.36
CA ALA A 54 -8.80 -27.35 7.20
C ALA A 54 -7.82 -26.33 7.78
N SER A 55 -6.65 -26.77 8.26
CA SER A 55 -5.62 -25.87 8.79
C SER A 55 -5.03 -24.95 7.72
N LEU A 56 -4.73 -25.48 6.53
CA LEU A 56 -4.23 -24.70 5.40
C LEU A 56 -5.27 -23.69 4.93
N LYS A 57 -6.54 -24.09 4.86
CA LYS A 57 -7.64 -23.18 4.52
C LYS A 57 -7.78 -22.08 5.55
N ALA A 58 -7.80 -22.42 6.84
CA ALA A 58 -7.89 -21.44 7.92
C ALA A 58 -6.69 -20.47 7.92
N GLN A 59 -5.48 -20.97 7.66
CA GLN A 59 -4.28 -20.14 7.56
C GLN A 59 -4.33 -19.22 6.33
N SER A 60 -4.77 -19.73 5.18
CA SER A 60 -4.96 -18.94 3.96
C SER A 60 -6.02 -17.86 4.15
N ASP A 61 -7.17 -18.20 4.73
CA ASP A 61 -8.26 -17.26 4.98
C ASP A 61 -7.83 -16.17 5.98
N LYS A 62 -7.04 -16.54 6.99
CA LYS A 62 -6.43 -15.60 7.94
C LYS A 62 -5.43 -14.66 7.25
N GLN A 63 -4.48 -15.20 6.48
CA GLN A 63 -3.49 -14.39 5.75
C GLN A 63 -4.14 -13.43 4.77
N LEU A 64 -5.20 -13.88 4.07
CA LEU A 64 -5.95 -13.03 3.16
C LEU A 64 -6.63 -11.89 3.92
N THR A 65 -7.23 -12.18 5.07
CA THR A 65 -7.89 -11.17 5.91
C THR A 65 -6.89 -10.13 6.43
N GLU A 66 -5.73 -10.59 6.91
CA GLU A 66 -4.65 -9.71 7.37
C GLU A 66 -4.14 -8.82 6.23
N MET A 67 -3.84 -9.40 5.07
CA MET A 67 -3.37 -8.65 3.90
C MET A 67 -4.38 -7.62 3.39
N LEU A 68 -5.67 -7.95 3.39
CA LEU A 68 -6.74 -7.01 3.02
C LEU A 68 -6.85 -5.86 4.02
N SER A 69 -6.73 -6.16 5.32
CA SER A 69 -6.73 -5.13 6.37
C SER A 69 -5.54 -4.18 6.21
N ASP A 70 -4.34 -4.72 6.02
CA ASP A 70 -3.12 -3.91 5.81
C ASP A 70 -3.22 -3.06 4.54
N PHE A 71 -3.74 -3.64 3.46
CA PHE A 71 -3.97 -2.92 2.22
C PHE A 71 -4.97 -1.77 2.39
N GLU A 72 -6.07 -1.97 3.11
CA GLU A 72 -7.06 -0.92 3.34
C GLU A 72 -6.51 0.19 4.24
N ILE A 73 -5.76 -0.14 5.29
CA ILE A 73 -5.08 0.84 6.15
C ILE A 73 -4.08 1.66 5.33
N PHE A 74 -3.27 0.99 4.50
CA PHE A 74 -2.28 1.65 3.65
C PHE A 74 -2.95 2.60 2.66
N LYS A 75 -3.98 2.12 1.94
CA LYS A 75 -4.75 2.91 0.99
C LYS A 75 -5.40 4.12 1.67
N GLN A 76 -6.03 3.93 2.81
CA GLN A 76 -6.67 5.02 3.55
C GLN A 76 -5.66 6.06 4.01
N THR A 77 -4.52 5.63 4.54
CA THR A 77 -3.45 6.52 5.01
C THR A 77 -2.87 7.33 3.86
N HIS A 78 -2.52 6.67 2.76
CA HIS A 78 -1.93 7.32 1.59
C HIS A 78 -2.89 8.28 0.90
N LEU A 79 -4.17 7.91 0.77
CA LEU A 79 -5.19 8.81 0.24
C LEU A 79 -5.40 10.03 1.13
N ARG A 80 -5.35 9.85 2.46
CA ARG A 80 -5.46 10.96 3.41
C ARG A 80 -4.28 11.93 3.25
N GLU A 81 -3.05 11.42 3.22
CA GLU A 81 -1.85 12.24 3.01
C GLU A 81 -1.93 13.05 1.71
N HIS A 82 -2.35 12.42 0.61
CA HIS A 82 -2.57 13.12 -0.66
C HIS A 82 -3.64 14.21 -0.57
N ASN A 83 -4.76 13.93 0.11
CA ASN A 83 -5.81 14.92 0.32
C ASN A 83 -5.36 16.09 1.20
N ASP A 84 -4.59 15.83 2.25
CA ASP A 84 -4.06 16.85 3.14
C ASP A 84 -3.07 17.77 2.41
N LYS A 85 -2.20 17.20 1.57
CA LYS A 85 -1.33 17.98 0.67
C LYS A 85 -2.12 18.88 -0.28
N LEU A 86 -3.16 18.35 -0.93
CA LEU A 86 -4.03 19.12 -1.81
C LEU A 86 -4.72 20.28 -1.07
N ALA A 87 -5.15 20.05 0.17
CA ALA A 87 -5.77 21.08 1.00
C ALA A 87 -4.78 22.20 1.36
N ILE A 88 -3.56 21.85 1.76
CA ILE A 88 -2.49 22.81 2.07
C ILE A 88 -2.08 23.62 0.84
N TYR A 89 -1.91 22.97 -0.32
CA TYR A 89 -1.56 23.69 -1.55
C TYR A 89 -2.68 24.60 -2.04
N ARG A 90 -3.95 24.19 -1.88
CA ARG A 90 -5.08 25.09 -2.14
C ARG A 90 -5.04 26.30 -1.21
N ALA A 91 -4.84 26.10 0.09
CA ALA A 91 -4.77 27.20 1.06
C ALA A 91 -3.61 28.17 0.76
N ALA A 92 -2.45 27.65 0.35
CA ALA A 92 -1.32 28.47 -0.08
C ALA A 92 -1.68 29.30 -1.33
N LEU A 93 -2.28 28.67 -2.36
CA LEU A 93 -2.69 29.35 -3.58
C LEU A 93 -3.76 30.43 -3.30
N ASP A 94 -4.75 30.14 -2.46
CA ASP A 94 -5.80 31.09 -2.07
C ASP A 94 -5.20 32.33 -1.37
N THR A 95 -4.05 32.16 -0.69
CA THR A 95 -3.31 33.27 -0.06
C THR A 95 -2.46 34.04 -1.09
N ILE A 96 -1.89 33.35 -2.08
CA ILE A 96 -1.02 33.95 -3.10
C ILE A 96 -1.81 34.80 -4.12
N VAL A 97 -3.00 34.34 -4.53
CA VAL A 97 -3.77 34.96 -5.62
C VAL A 97 -4.10 36.44 -5.38
N PRO A 98 -4.58 36.88 -4.20
CA PRO A 98 -4.87 38.29 -3.95
C PRO A 98 -3.63 39.18 -4.02
N ILE A 99 -2.47 38.69 -3.56
CA ILE A 99 -1.20 39.42 -3.64
C ILE A 99 -0.78 39.55 -5.11
N LEU A 100 -0.82 38.45 -5.86
CA LEU A 100 -0.47 38.45 -7.29
C LEU A 100 -1.28 39.47 -8.08
N ALA A 101 -2.59 39.56 -7.82
CA ALA A 101 -3.45 40.53 -8.49
C ALA A 101 -3.02 41.98 -8.22
N LYS A 102 -2.59 42.29 -7.00
CA LYS A 102 -2.10 43.64 -6.64
C LYS A 102 -0.74 43.92 -7.28
N ILE A 103 0.15 42.92 -7.31
CA ILE A 103 1.48 43.03 -7.91
C ILE A 103 1.38 43.21 -9.43
N GLU A 104 0.44 42.54 -10.09
CA GLU A 104 0.18 42.75 -11.53
C GLU A 104 -0.06 44.24 -11.82
N LEU A 105 -0.94 44.89 -11.05
CA LEU A 105 -1.27 46.30 -11.22
C LEU A 105 -0.07 47.23 -11.02
N LEU A 106 0.84 46.90 -10.08
CA LEU A 106 2.10 47.63 -9.90
C LEU A 106 3.00 47.48 -11.12
N VAL A 107 3.20 46.25 -11.57
CA VAL A 107 4.15 45.89 -12.62
C VAL A 107 3.72 46.42 -13.99
N ILE A 108 2.40 46.45 -14.27
CA ILE A 108 1.89 47.04 -15.53
C ILE A 108 1.79 48.58 -15.49
N GLY A 109 2.17 49.21 -14.37
CA GLY A 109 2.20 50.67 -14.23
C GLY A 109 0.84 51.33 -14.00
N GLU A 110 -0.23 50.56 -13.81
CA GLU A 110 -1.57 51.05 -13.45
C GLU A 110 -1.64 51.49 -11.98
N ARG A 111 -0.62 51.12 -11.19
CA ARG A 111 -0.50 51.46 -9.77
C ARG A 111 0.95 51.78 -9.41
N GLY A 112 1.17 52.82 -8.61
CA GLY A 112 2.51 53.21 -8.16
C GLY A 112 3.07 52.34 -7.03
N GLU A 113 2.36 52.25 -5.91
CA GLU A 113 2.78 51.44 -4.75
C GLU A 113 1.60 50.81 -4.00
N LEU A 114 1.92 49.81 -3.17
CA LEU A 114 0.98 49.24 -2.19
C LEU A 114 0.82 50.17 -0.98
N SER A 115 -0.38 50.20 -0.41
CA SER A 115 -0.61 50.91 0.86
C SER A 115 0.09 50.20 2.03
N THR A 116 0.22 50.89 3.16
CA THR A 116 0.80 50.31 4.38
C THR A 116 0.03 49.06 4.83
N GLU A 117 -1.30 49.11 4.81
CA GLU A 117 -2.16 47.99 5.19
C GLU A 117 -1.99 46.78 4.26
N GLU A 118 -1.76 47.03 2.97
CA GLU A 118 -1.51 45.95 2.01
C GLU A 118 -0.12 45.34 2.15
N LYS A 119 0.89 46.15 2.51
CA LYS A 119 2.22 45.67 2.86
C LYS A 119 2.17 44.81 4.13
N GLU A 120 1.45 45.24 5.16
CA GLU A 120 1.22 44.43 6.37
C GLU A 120 0.46 43.13 6.07
N ALA A 121 -0.56 43.18 5.21
CA ALA A 121 -1.27 41.98 4.77
C ALA A 121 -0.32 41.00 4.05
N PHE A 122 0.51 41.50 3.12
CA PHE A 122 1.52 40.71 2.43
C PHE A 122 2.49 40.03 3.41
N GLU A 123 2.97 40.77 4.42
CA GLU A 123 3.90 40.22 5.41
C GLU A 123 3.27 39.07 6.21
N ASN A 124 2.00 39.18 6.59
CA ASN A 124 1.26 38.11 7.25
C ASN A 124 1.01 36.90 6.33
N ASP A 125 0.63 37.18 5.10
CA ASP A 125 0.29 36.18 4.10
C ASP A 125 1.52 35.35 3.69
N ARG A 126 2.70 35.96 3.52
CA ARG A 126 3.93 35.22 3.20
C ARG A 126 4.32 34.25 4.32
N LEU A 127 4.17 34.68 5.59
CA LEU A 127 4.44 33.81 6.75
C LEU A 127 3.43 32.68 6.83
N ARG A 128 2.15 32.94 6.52
CA ARG A 128 1.11 31.92 6.45
C ARG A 128 1.38 30.89 5.36
N ILE A 129 1.75 31.34 4.15
CA ILE A 129 2.12 30.45 3.04
C ILE A 129 3.29 29.57 3.46
N TYR A 130 4.35 30.17 4.03
CA TYR A 130 5.52 29.42 4.49
C TYR A 130 5.14 28.37 5.54
N GLY A 131 4.30 28.73 6.52
CA GLY A 131 3.80 27.81 7.53
C GLY A 131 2.98 26.66 6.96
N TYR A 132 2.11 26.94 5.99
CA TYR A 132 1.34 25.89 5.29
C TYR A 132 2.24 24.93 4.54
N LEU A 133 3.16 25.46 3.73
CA LEU A 133 4.05 24.64 2.90
C LEU A 133 5.01 23.82 3.76
N ALA A 134 5.62 24.40 4.80
CA ALA A 134 6.59 23.72 5.66
C ALA A 134 6.06 22.46 6.36
N MET A 135 4.74 22.29 6.48
CA MET A 135 4.16 21.10 7.10
C MET A 135 4.32 19.83 6.26
N LEU A 136 4.18 19.91 4.93
CA LEU A 136 4.08 18.73 4.06
C LEU A 136 4.80 18.86 2.71
N ALA A 137 5.24 20.06 2.35
CA ALA A 137 5.85 20.32 1.05
C ALA A 137 7.30 19.82 1.01
N PRO A 138 7.75 19.24 -0.12
CA PRO A 138 9.15 18.90 -0.31
C PRO A 138 9.99 20.16 -0.53
N GLN A 139 11.32 20.01 -0.40
CA GLN A 139 12.27 21.11 -0.57
C GLN A 139 12.11 21.83 -1.92
N SER A 140 11.82 21.09 -3.01
CA SER A 140 11.62 21.69 -4.33
C SER A 140 10.44 22.68 -4.40
N VAL A 141 9.40 22.49 -3.58
CA VAL A 141 8.28 23.43 -3.46
C VAL A 141 8.67 24.62 -2.60
N MET A 142 9.41 24.38 -1.52
CA MET A 142 9.94 25.45 -0.66
C MET A 142 10.88 26.37 -1.43
N ASP A 143 11.83 25.82 -2.19
CA ASP A 143 12.77 26.60 -3.01
C ASP A 143 12.04 27.45 -4.06
N ALA A 144 10.98 26.89 -4.67
CA ALA A 144 10.17 27.63 -5.65
C ALA A 144 9.34 28.73 -4.97
N ASN A 145 8.90 28.53 -3.73
CA ASN A 145 8.23 29.54 -2.93
C ASN A 145 9.19 30.66 -2.54
N ASP A 146 10.39 30.33 -2.06
CA ASP A 146 11.38 31.30 -1.62
C ASP A 146 11.78 32.20 -2.80
N ALA A 147 12.09 31.61 -3.96
CA ALA A 147 12.38 32.36 -5.17
C ALA A 147 11.19 33.23 -5.67
N PHE A 148 9.95 32.86 -5.33
CA PHE A 148 8.78 33.67 -5.65
C PHE A 148 8.60 34.82 -4.66
N VAL A 149 8.70 34.54 -3.36
CA VAL A 149 8.57 35.54 -2.29
C VAL A 149 9.70 36.56 -2.36
N ASP A 150 10.93 36.16 -2.64
CA ASP A 150 12.08 37.06 -2.81
C ASP A 150 11.84 38.04 -3.96
N LEU A 151 11.29 37.56 -5.09
CA LEU A 151 10.88 38.43 -6.19
C LEU A 151 9.82 39.44 -5.75
N LEU A 152 8.81 39.00 -4.97
CA LEU A 152 7.78 39.91 -4.47
C LEU A 152 8.34 40.95 -3.50
N LEU A 153 9.24 40.56 -2.60
CA LEU A 153 9.92 41.46 -1.66
C LEU A 153 10.70 42.55 -2.40
N ALA A 154 11.48 42.15 -3.41
CA ALA A 154 12.25 43.08 -4.24
C ALA A 154 11.35 44.13 -4.93
N LEU A 155 10.19 43.70 -5.44
CA LEU A 155 9.22 44.60 -6.07
C LEU A 155 8.50 45.53 -5.08
N ILE A 156 8.15 45.03 -3.89
CA ILE A 156 7.34 45.77 -2.91
C ILE A 156 8.19 46.75 -2.09
N TYR A 157 9.41 46.34 -1.71
CA TYR A 157 10.23 47.05 -0.73
C TYR A 157 11.51 47.65 -1.31
N ASP A 158 12.15 46.97 -2.25
CA ASP A 158 13.45 47.40 -2.78
C ASP A 158 13.31 48.30 -4.02
N GLY A 159 12.09 48.48 -4.52
CA GLY A 159 11.78 49.32 -5.67
C GLY A 159 12.29 48.76 -6.99
N GLU A 160 12.62 47.47 -7.04
CA GLU A 160 13.00 46.79 -8.26
C GLU A 160 11.85 46.81 -9.27
N GLN A 161 12.20 46.81 -10.55
CA GLN A 161 11.23 46.84 -11.65
C GLN A 161 11.41 45.57 -12.48
N THR A 162 10.29 45.00 -12.89
CA THR A 162 10.27 43.81 -13.75
C THR A 162 9.09 43.87 -14.72
N ASN A 163 8.92 42.84 -15.54
CA ASN A 163 7.75 42.67 -16.38
C ASN A 163 6.79 41.62 -15.81
N TRP A 164 5.52 41.69 -16.21
CA TRP A 164 4.49 40.77 -15.73
C TRP A 164 4.82 39.30 -16.05
N GLU A 165 5.45 39.07 -17.20
CA GLU A 165 5.90 37.74 -17.61
C GLU A 165 6.82 37.09 -16.58
N THR A 166 7.75 37.84 -15.99
CA THR A 166 8.68 37.35 -14.98
C THR A 166 7.96 36.96 -13.68
N VAL A 167 7.05 37.82 -13.21
CA VAL A 167 6.24 37.54 -12.01
C VAL A 167 5.37 36.31 -12.23
N ARG A 168 4.66 36.27 -13.36
CA ARG A 168 3.82 35.14 -13.75
C ARG A 168 4.62 33.84 -13.85
N ASN A 169 5.79 33.86 -14.49
CA ASN A 169 6.62 32.67 -14.65
C ASN A 169 7.15 32.18 -13.29
N SER A 170 7.46 33.09 -12.36
CA SER A 170 7.83 32.74 -10.99
C SER A 170 6.67 32.07 -10.23
N ALA A 171 5.45 32.63 -10.32
CA ALA A 171 4.26 32.02 -9.73
C ALA A 171 3.90 30.65 -10.36
N LEU A 172 4.06 30.51 -11.68
CA LEU A 172 3.86 29.25 -12.40
C LEU A 172 4.89 28.20 -12.01
N ARG A 173 6.14 28.59 -11.76
CA ARG A 173 7.19 27.69 -11.25
C ARG A 173 6.80 27.10 -9.90
N LEU A 174 6.32 27.94 -8.97
CA LEU A 174 5.79 27.47 -7.68
C LEU A 174 4.60 26.52 -7.87
N THR A 175 3.64 26.90 -8.72
CA THR A 175 2.46 26.07 -9.02
C THR A 175 2.86 24.71 -9.63
N ASN A 176 3.83 24.70 -10.53
CA ASN A 176 4.34 23.48 -11.16
C ASN A 176 5.12 22.61 -10.17
N ALA A 177 5.86 23.20 -9.23
CA ALA A 177 6.51 22.44 -8.16
C ALA A 177 5.46 21.73 -7.28
N MET A 178 4.39 22.43 -6.88
CA MET A 178 3.28 21.83 -6.12
C MET A 178 2.60 20.70 -6.92
N ARG A 179 2.33 20.93 -8.21
CA ARG A 179 1.74 19.91 -9.10
C ARG A 179 2.62 18.67 -9.25
N ALA A 180 3.94 18.86 -9.38
CA ALA A 180 4.90 17.77 -9.49
C ALA A 180 4.93 16.93 -8.21
N ASP A 181 4.86 17.56 -7.03
CA ASP A 181 4.77 16.83 -5.75
C ASP A 181 3.45 16.07 -5.59
N ILE A 182 2.32 16.63 -6.03
CA ILE A 182 1.03 15.94 -6.02
C ILE A 182 1.04 14.70 -6.94
N GLY A 183 1.82 14.72 -8.02
CA GLY A 183 1.99 13.57 -8.92
C GLY A 183 0.80 13.28 -9.85
N LEU A 184 -0.22 14.15 -9.92
CA LEU A 184 -1.40 13.96 -10.78
C LEU A 184 -1.11 14.12 -12.28
N ASN A 185 -0.20 15.02 -12.65
CA ASN A 185 0.22 15.22 -14.03
C ASN A 185 1.67 15.73 -14.05
N LYS A 186 2.53 15.05 -14.82
CA LYS A 186 3.98 15.32 -14.91
C LYS A 186 4.32 16.44 -15.89
N GLU A 187 3.38 16.84 -16.74
CA GLU A 187 3.60 17.93 -17.69
C GLU A 187 3.49 19.29 -16.98
N PRO A 188 4.53 20.13 -17.07
CA PRO A 188 4.48 21.48 -16.51
C PRO A 188 3.47 22.34 -17.28
N VAL A 189 2.73 23.16 -16.56
CA VAL A 189 1.84 24.16 -17.16
C VAL A 189 2.67 25.35 -17.58
N THR A 190 2.50 25.76 -18.84
CA THR A 190 3.08 27.00 -19.37
C THR A 190 1.96 27.98 -19.71
N TYR A 191 2.25 29.27 -19.57
CA TYR A 191 1.37 30.31 -20.10
C TYR A 191 1.62 30.45 -21.59
N ASN A 192 0.61 30.14 -22.40
CA ASN A 192 0.66 30.25 -23.87
C ASN A 192 -0.19 31.40 -24.40
N GLY A 193 -0.59 32.33 -23.53
CA GLY A 193 -1.31 33.54 -23.92
C GLY A 193 -0.37 34.62 -24.44
N SER A 194 -0.94 35.70 -24.96
CA SER A 194 -0.19 36.77 -25.64
C SER A 194 0.04 38.02 -24.78
N ARG A 195 -0.38 38.02 -23.52
CA ARG A 195 -0.28 39.16 -22.60
C ARG A 195 0.73 38.90 -21.50
#